data_AF-A0A2V9WE75-F1
#
_entry.id   AF-A0A2V9WE75-F1
#
_cell.length_a   1.000
_cell.length_b   1.000
_cell.length_c   1.000
_cell.angle_alpha   90.00
_cell.angle_beta   90.00
_cell.angle_gamma   90.00
#
_symmetry.space_group_name_H-M   'P 1'
#
loop_
_entity.id
_entity.type
_entity.pdbx_description
1 polymer ?
#
loop_
_entity_poly.entity_id
_entity_poly.type
_entity_poly.pdbx_seq_one_letter_code
_entity_poly.pdbx_strand_id
1 'polypeptide(L)'
;MEKRRDQQARIESKTRAVVRIKMCLSSGDYSRALDVLRDAAAEFPNDEELSKLEKLAQDGAKRKGEADRLITESQELFAQQKSAKAIQLLREAYDLDKNNALARSILANALIEHAQSIIETDWWQAETMANEALVLNPLHPTAKSIENLILARKKSGSVDDWASQTGQLQASGNLSAALSQIAEGLAVHPREPRLLQIQDAIQSDYSTQRRQARRRDLDDLRRTATEVDAA
;
A
#
# COMPACT_ATOMS: atom_id res chain seq x y z
N MET A 1 -46.39 7.45 -45.85
CA MET A 1 -45.84 8.22 -44.71
C MET A 1 -45.80 7.40 -43.44
N GLU A 2 -46.89 6.70 -43.09
CA GLU A 2 -47.04 5.84 -41.90
C GLU A 2 -45.98 4.73 -41.79
N LYS A 3 -45.77 3.90 -42.83
CA LYS A 3 -44.71 2.86 -42.84
C LYS A 3 -43.28 3.36 -42.58
N ARG A 4 -42.96 4.59 -43.00
CA ARG A 4 -41.63 5.20 -42.73
C ARG A 4 -41.54 5.65 -41.26
N ARG A 5 -42.64 6.16 -40.71
CA ARG A 5 -42.73 6.58 -39.30
C ARG A 5 -42.64 5.38 -38.36
N ASP A 6 -43.31 4.27 -38.68
CA ASP A 6 -43.27 3.04 -37.89
C ASP A 6 -41.88 2.39 -37.93
N GLN A 7 -41.24 2.37 -39.11
CA GLN A 7 -39.86 1.89 -39.24
C GLN A 7 -38.88 2.74 -38.43
N GLN A 8 -39.06 4.07 -38.46
CA GLN A 8 -38.24 4.99 -37.69
C GLN A 8 -38.43 4.80 -36.18
N ALA A 9 -39.68 4.69 -35.71
CA ALA A 9 -39.99 4.45 -34.30
C ALA A 9 -39.39 3.11 -33.80
N ARG A 10 -39.42 2.09 -34.66
CA ARG A 10 -38.83 0.77 -34.39
C ARG A 10 -37.30 0.82 -34.30
N ILE A 11 -36.63 1.55 -35.19
CA ILE A 11 -35.18 1.77 -35.12
C ILE A 11 -34.81 2.50 -33.83
N GLU A 12 -35.53 3.58 -33.49
CA GLU A 12 -35.27 4.35 -32.27
C GLU A 12 -35.51 3.55 -30.99
N SER A 13 -36.53 2.69 -30.98
CA SER A 13 -36.79 1.76 -29.88
C SER A 13 -35.60 0.82 -29.67
N LYS A 14 -35.10 0.19 -30.74
CA LYS A 14 -33.91 -0.67 -30.69
C LYS A 14 -32.69 0.10 -30.18
N THR A 15 -32.43 1.31 -30.70
CA THR A 15 -31.28 2.12 -30.29
C THR A 15 -31.32 2.43 -28.80
N ARG A 16 -32.49 2.81 -28.26
CA ARG A 16 -32.65 3.06 -26.81
C ARG A 16 -32.41 1.79 -25.99
N ALA A 17 -32.92 0.64 -26.43
CA ALA A 17 -32.71 -0.63 -25.76
C ALA A 17 -31.21 -0.99 -25.71
N VAL A 18 -30.51 -0.91 -26.83
CA VAL A 18 -29.07 -1.17 -26.93
C VAL A 18 -28.24 -0.27 -26.00
N VAL A 19 -28.55 1.03 -25.95
CA VAL A 19 -27.88 1.97 -25.02
C VAL A 19 -28.10 1.54 -23.57
N ARG A 20 -29.34 1.22 -23.19
CA ARG A 20 -29.67 0.77 -21.83
C ARG A 20 -28.96 -0.53 -21.45
N ILE A 21 -28.87 -1.49 -22.38
CA ILE A 21 -28.14 -2.75 -22.17
C ILE A 21 -26.66 -2.47 -21.93
N LYS A 22 -26.02 -1.68 -22.80
CA LYS A 22 -24.60 -1.34 -22.68
C LYS A 22 -24.29 -0.64 -21.35
N MET A 23 -25.18 0.25 -20.89
CA MET A 23 -25.05 0.86 -19.56
C MET A 23 -25.08 -0.18 -18.44
N CYS A 24 -26.04 -1.10 -18.46
CA CYS A 24 -26.15 -2.16 -17.44
C CYS A 24 -24.92 -3.08 -17.45
N LEU A 25 -24.40 -3.44 -18.62
CA LEU A 25 -23.17 -4.23 -18.76
C LEU A 25 -21.97 -3.50 -18.16
N SER A 26 -21.83 -2.19 -18.42
CA SER A 26 -20.72 -1.38 -17.89
C SER A 26 -20.78 -1.19 -16.38
N SER A 27 -21.98 -1.24 -15.78
CA SER A 27 -22.16 -1.14 -14.33
C SER A 27 -22.14 -2.50 -13.62
N GLY A 28 -21.92 -3.61 -14.33
CA GLY A 28 -21.97 -4.97 -13.76
C GLY A 28 -23.38 -5.43 -13.35
N ASP A 29 -24.43 -4.74 -13.81
CA ASP A 29 -25.83 -5.09 -13.57
C ASP A 29 -26.34 -6.03 -14.66
N TYR A 30 -25.74 -7.22 -14.72
CA TYR A 30 -26.05 -8.21 -15.75
C TYR A 30 -27.48 -8.75 -15.65
N SER A 31 -28.07 -8.80 -14.46
CA SER A 31 -29.47 -9.21 -14.29
C SER A 31 -30.40 -8.26 -15.03
N ARG A 32 -30.23 -6.95 -14.80
CA ARG A 32 -31.02 -5.93 -15.50
C ARG A 32 -30.72 -5.90 -16.99
N ALA A 33 -29.47 -6.12 -17.40
CA ALA A 33 -29.12 -6.24 -18.82
C ALA A 33 -29.91 -7.38 -19.49
N LEU A 34 -29.97 -8.55 -18.85
CA LEU A 34 -30.70 -9.72 -19.34
C LEU A 34 -32.23 -9.50 -19.40
N ASP A 35 -32.80 -8.79 -18.42
CA ASP A 35 -34.23 -8.45 -18.46
C ASP A 35 -34.54 -7.51 -19.64
N VAL A 36 -33.71 -6.48 -19.85
CA VAL A 36 -33.86 -5.57 -21.00
C VAL A 36 -33.67 -6.30 -22.33
N LEU A 37 -32.74 -7.24 -22.40
CA LEU A 37 -32.51 -8.08 -23.58
C LEU A 37 -33.70 -8.98 -23.89
N ARG A 38 -34.34 -9.56 -22.86
CA ARG A 38 -35.55 -10.38 -23.03
C ARG A 38 -36.68 -9.58 -23.68
N ASP A 39 -36.92 -8.36 -23.21
CA ASP A 39 -37.93 -7.46 -23.78
C ASP A 39 -37.58 -7.08 -25.23
N ALA A 40 -36.33 -6.74 -25.49
CA ALA A 40 -35.87 -6.35 -26.82
C ALA A 40 -35.92 -7.53 -27.81
N ALA A 41 -35.57 -8.75 -27.39
CA ALA A 41 -35.62 -9.94 -28.25
C ALA A 41 -37.06 -10.30 -28.67
N ALA A 42 -38.06 -9.99 -27.83
CA ALA A 42 -39.46 -10.14 -28.19
C ALA A 42 -39.91 -9.16 -29.29
N GLU A 43 -39.40 -7.93 -29.29
CA GLU A 43 -39.71 -6.90 -30.30
C GLU A 43 -38.86 -7.03 -31.58
N PHE A 44 -37.64 -7.58 -31.44
CA PHE A 44 -36.62 -7.70 -32.49
C PHE A 44 -36.07 -9.14 -32.56
N PRO A 45 -36.89 -10.12 -32.97
CA PRO A 45 -36.44 -11.50 -33.08
C PRO A 45 -35.32 -11.64 -34.12
N ASN A 46 -34.34 -12.50 -33.85
CA ASN A 46 -33.16 -12.78 -34.69
C ASN A 46 -32.22 -11.59 -34.94
N ASP A 47 -32.25 -10.57 -34.08
CA ASP A 47 -31.31 -9.45 -34.18
C ASP A 47 -29.90 -9.85 -33.70
N GLU A 48 -28.93 -9.86 -34.62
CA GLU A 48 -27.56 -10.31 -34.31
C GLU A 48 -26.85 -9.46 -33.25
N GLU A 49 -27.13 -8.16 -33.17
CA GLU A 49 -26.52 -7.28 -32.16
C GLU A 49 -27.05 -7.64 -30.77
N LEU A 50 -28.36 -7.83 -30.64
CA LEU A 50 -28.98 -8.23 -29.39
C LEU A 50 -28.51 -9.62 -28.94
N SER A 51 -28.38 -10.60 -29.85
CA SER A 51 -27.84 -11.92 -29.50
C SER A 51 -26.38 -11.86 -29.02
N LYS A 52 -25.54 -11.00 -29.61
CA LYS A 52 -24.16 -10.79 -29.13
C LYS A 52 -24.14 -10.15 -27.74
N LEU A 53 -24.99 -9.15 -27.51
CA LEU A 53 -25.13 -8.50 -26.20
C LEU A 53 -25.68 -9.45 -25.13
N GLU A 54 -26.59 -10.35 -25.50
CA GLU A 54 -27.10 -11.38 -24.61
C GLU A 54 -26.00 -12.33 -24.15
N LYS A 55 -25.18 -12.83 -25.08
CA LYS A 55 -24.03 -13.65 -24.74
C LYS A 55 -23.08 -12.94 -23.78
N LEU A 56 -22.77 -11.66 -24.04
CA LEU A 56 -21.94 -10.85 -23.15
C LEU A 56 -22.54 -10.69 -21.75
N ALA A 57 -23.86 -10.48 -21.66
CA ALA A 57 -24.57 -10.38 -20.39
C ALA A 57 -24.55 -11.69 -19.61
N GLN A 58 -24.78 -12.83 -20.28
CA GLN A 58 -24.75 -14.16 -19.69
C GLN A 58 -23.33 -14.51 -19.18
N ASP A 59 -22.30 -14.25 -19.98
CA ASP A 59 -20.91 -14.49 -19.59
C ASP A 59 -20.47 -13.56 -18.44
N GLY A 60 -20.94 -12.30 -18.45
CA GLY A 60 -20.79 -11.37 -17.33
C GLY A 60 -21.46 -11.87 -16.05
N ALA A 61 -22.70 -12.35 -16.13
CA ALA A 61 -23.43 -12.89 -14.99
C ALA A 61 -22.74 -14.13 -14.39
N LYS A 62 -22.17 -15.01 -15.22
CA LYS A 62 -21.39 -16.16 -14.76
C LYS A 62 -20.14 -15.73 -13.99
N ARG A 63 -19.34 -14.80 -14.57
CA ARG A 63 -18.14 -14.26 -13.91
C ARG A 63 -18.46 -13.57 -12.59
N LYS A 64 -19.54 -12.78 -12.54
CA LYS A 64 -20.04 -12.18 -11.31
C LYS A 64 -20.41 -13.23 -10.26
N GLY A 65 -21.14 -14.27 -10.66
CA GLY A 65 -21.51 -15.36 -9.75
C GLY A 65 -20.30 -16.10 -9.18
N GLU A 66 -19.24 -16.26 -9.96
CA GLU A 66 -17.97 -16.84 -9.48
C GLU A 66 -17.22 -15.89 -8.55
N ALA A 67 -17.16 -14.60 -8.89
CA ALA A 67 -16.61 -13.56 -8.01
C ALA A 67 -17.33 -13.52 -6.64
N ASP A 68 -18.66 -13.61 -6.63
CA ASP A 68 -19.47 -13.62 -5.40
C ASP A 68 -19.20 -14.87 -4.53
N ARG A 69 -18.89 -16.02 -5.16
CA ARG A 69 -18.43 -17.22 -4.43
C ARG A 69 -17.08 -17.00 -3.78
N LEU A 70 -16.10 -16.45 -4.51
CA LEU A 70 -14.77 -16.15 -3.97
C LEU A 70 -14.83 -15.12 -2.83
N ILE A 71 -15.70 -14.12 -2.94
CA ILE A 71 -15.97 -13.17 -1.85
C ILE A 71 -16.48 -13.90 -0.62
N THR A 72 -17.41 -14.85 -0.78
CA THR A 72 -17.96 -15.63 0.33
C THR A 72 -16.88 -16.49 1.01
N GLU A 73 -16.07 -17.19 0.22
CA GLU A 73 -14.94 -17.99 0.74
C GLU A 73 -13.90 -17.12 1.46
N SER A 74 -13.64 -15.90 0.96
CA SER A 74 -12.71 -14.97 1.61
C SER A 74 -13.16 -14.59 3.02
N GLN A 75 -14.48 -14.50 3.27
CA GLN A 75 -15.02 -14.17 4.59
C GLN A 75 -14.71 -15.28 5.61
N GLU A 76 -14.79 -16.55 5.19
CA GLU A 76 -14.40 -17.68 6.04
C GLU A 76 -12.91 -17.66 6.36
N LEU A 77 -12.06 -17.26 5.41
CA LEU A 77 -10.63 -17.10 5.63
C LEU A 77 -10.31 -15.95 6.59
N PHE A 78 -11.03 -14.83 6.52
CA PHE A 78 -10.90 -13.76 7.52
C PHE A 78 -11.29 -14.24 8.92
N ALA A 79 -12.38 -15.00 9.06
CA ALA A 79 -12.78 -15.59 10.33
C ALA A 79 -11.72 -16.54 10.91
N GLN A 80 -10.93 -17.18 10.04
CA GLN A 80 -9.79 -18.03 10.41
C GLN A 80 -8.47 -17.26 10.60
N GLN A 81 -8.48 -15.92 10.58
CA GLN A 81 -7.29 -15.06 10.64
C GLN A 81 -6.28 -15.29 9.50
N LYS A 82 -6.73 -15.82 8.36
CA LYS A 82 -5.92 -16.07 7.17
C LYS A 82 -6.01 -14.91 6.17
N SER A 83 -5.80 -13.68 6.65
CA SER A 83 -6.05 -12.44 5.89
C SER A 83 -5.33 -12.39 4.54
N ALA A 84 -4.07 -12.82 4.46
CA ALA A 84 -3.32 -12.81 3.20
C ALA A 84 -3.97 -13.69 2.10
N LYS A 85 -4.49 -14.87 2.48
CA LYS A 85 -5.21 -15.76 1.55
C LYS A 85 -6.58 -15.20 1.18
N ALA A 86 -7.30 -14.63 2.17
CA ALA A 86 -8.58 -13.99 1.93
C ALA A 86 -8.47 -12.85 0.90
N ILE A 87 -7.44 -11.99 1.06
CA ILE A 87 -7.17 -10.89 0.13
C ILE A 87 -6.82 -11.39 -1.26
N GLN A 88 -6.10 -12.52 -1.37
CA GLN A 88 -5.83 -13.13 -2.67
C GLN A 88 -7.11 -13.58 -3.39
N LEU A 89 -8.05 -14.20 -2.68
CA LEU A 89 -9.36 -14.55 -3.27
C LEU A 89 -10.14 -13.29 -3.69
N LEU A 90 -10.06 -12.21 -2.93
CA LEU A 90 -10.70 -10.95 -3.30
C LEU A 90 -10.08 -10.29 -4.54
N ARG A 91 -8.76 -10.41 -4.74
CA ARG A 91 -8.10 -9.98 -5.98
C ARG A 91 -8.59 -10.79 -7.17
N GLU A 92 -8.66 -12.10 -7.03
CA GLU A 92 -9.19 -13.00 -8.07
C GLU A 92 -10.66 -12.68 -8.40
N ALA A 93 -11.49 -12.43 -7.38
CA ALA A 93 -12.88 -12.00 -7.56
C ALA A 93 -12.98 -10.69 -8.34
N TYR A 94 -12.13 -9.71 -8.04
CA TYR A 94 -12.10 -8.43 -8.76
C TYR A 94 -11.60 -8.59 -10.20
N ASP A 95 -10.60 -9.43 -10.44
CA ASP A 95 -10.06 -9.65 -11.79
C ASP A 95 -11.02 -10.42 -12.70
N LEU A 96 -11.83 -11.33 -12.15
CA LEU A 96 -12.90 -12.01 -12.88
C LEU A 96 -13.92 -11.01 -13.45
N ASP A 97 -14.31 -10.02 -12.65
CA ASP A 97 -15.24 -8.98 -13.06
C ASP A 97 -14.88 -7.60 -12.48
N LYS A 98 -14.13 -6.84 -13.27
CA LYS A 98 -13.72 -5.46 -12.91
C LYS A 98 -14.89 -4.50 -12.78
N ASN A 99 -16.07 -4.83 -13.31
CA ASN A 99 -17.29 -4.02 -13.16
C ASN A 99 -18.06 -4.36 -11.86
N ASN A 100 -17.66 -5.42 -11.13
CA ASN A 100 -18.26 -5.77 -9.86
C ASN A 100 -17.85 -4.75 -8.78
N ALA A 101 -18.73 -3.78 -8.53
CA ALA A 101 -18.52 -2.75 -7.53
C ALA A 101 -18.37 -3.31 -6.10
N LEU A 102 -19.03 -4.45 -5.80
CA LEU A 102 -18.93 -5.11 -4.50
C LEU A 102 -17.53 -5.69 -4.30
N ALA A 103 -17.02 -6.47 -5.28
CA ALA A 103 -15.67 -7.02 -5.25
C ALA A 103 -14.62 -5.91 -5.07
N ARG A 104 -14.73 -4.83 -5.86
CA ARG A 104 -13.84 -3.67 -5.77
C ARG A 104 -13.85 -3.04 -4.38
N SER A 105 -15.03 -2.81 -3.80
CA SER A 105 -15.16 -2.18 -2.48
C SER A 105 -14.62 -3.06 -1.36
N ILE A 106 -14.93 -4.36 -1.38
CA ILE A 106 -14.48 -5.29 -0.34
C ILE A 106 -12.96 -5.43 -0.39
N LEU A 107 -12.38 -5.58 -1.58
CA LEU A 107 -10.94 -5.66 -1.76
C LEU A 107 -10.23 -4.40 -1.24
N ALA A 108 -10.71 -3.21 -1.60
CA ALA A 108 -10.12 -1.95 -1.14
C ALA A 108 -10.09 -1.85 0.40
N ASN A 109 -11.20 -2.19 1.06
CA ASN A 109 -11.28 -2.17 2.52
C ASN A 109 -10.33 -3.20 3.16
N ALA A 110 -10.33 -4.44 2.64
CA ALA A 110 -9.50 -5.52 3.17
C ALA A 110 -7.98 -5.23 3.04
N LEU A 111 -7.57 -4.62 1.93
CA LEU A 111 -6.18 -4.17 1.73
C LEU A 111 -5.75 -3.17 2.80
N ILE A 112 -6.60 -2.18 3.09
CA ILE A 112 -6.35 -1.15 4.12
C ILE A 112 -6.32 -1.76 5.51
N GLU A 113 -7.28 -2.61 5.87
CA GLU A 113 -7.32 -3.27 7.17
C GLU A 113 -6.07 -4.13 7.40
N HIS A 114 -5.64 -4.88 6.39
CA HIS A 114 -4.42 -5.67 6.52
C HIS A 114 -3.16 -4.80 6.56
N ALA A 115 -3.07 -3.74 5.75
CA ALA A 115 -1.99 -2.77 5.81
C ALA A 115 -1.84 -2.18 7.22
N GLN A 116 -2.93 -1.85 7.90
CA GLN A 116 -2.91 -1.39 9.29
C GLN A 116 -2.36 -2.44 10.25
N SER A 117 -2.70 -3.72 10.04
CA SER A 117 -2.24 -4.80 10.92
C SER A 117 -0.74 -5.08 10.80
N ILE A 118 -0.13 -4.79 9.65
CA ILE A 118 1.28 -5.13 9.37
C ILE A 118 2.21 -3.91 9.36
N ILE A 119 1.70 -2.67 9.43
CA ILE A 119 2.52 -1.46 9.24
C ILE A 119 3.71 -1.34 10.19
N GLU A 120 3.57 -1.83 11.42
CA GLU A 120 4.66 -1.80 12.41
C GLU A 120 5.76 -2.82 12.09
N THR A 121 5.39 -3.96 11.49
CA THR A 121 6.29 -5.07 11.17
C THR A 121 6.86 -5.01 9.76
N ASP A 122 6.06 -4.57 8.79
CA ASP A 122 6.38 -4.50 7.36
C ASP A 122 5.65 -3.31 6.72
N TRP A 123 6.24 -2.12 6.86
CA TRP A 123 5.67 -0.89 6.34
C TRP A 123 5.71 -0.82 4.80
N TRP A 124 6.62 -1.55 4.16
CA TRP A 124 6.74 -1.57 2.70
C TRP A 124 5.60 -2.36 2.06
N GLN A 125 5.26 -3.52 2.63
CA GLN A 125 4.08 -4.27 2.22
C GLN A 125 2.81 -3.48 2.54
N ALA A 126 2.72 -2.83 3.71
CA ALA A 126 1.59 -1.95 4.04
C ALA A 126 1.40 -0.82 3.01
N GLU A 127 2.50 -0.18 2.57
CA GLU A 127 2.48 0.86 1.53
C GLU A 127 1.99 0.34 0.19
N THR A 128 2.46 -0.84 -0.22
CA THR A 128 2.01 -1.49 -1.46
C THR A 128 0.50 -1.74 -1.43
N MET A 129 -0.03 -2.25 -0.32
CA MET A 129 -1.45 -2.55 -0.16
C MET A 129 -2.30 -1.28 -0.08
N ALA A 130 -1.83 -0.23 0.61
CA ALA A 130 -2.50 1.06 0.68
C ALA A 130 -2.62 1.72 -0.71
N ASN A 131 -1.55 1.67 -1.51
CA ASN A 131 -1.56 2.18 -2.88
C ASN A 131 -2.52 1.41 -3.78
N GLU A 132 -2.55 0.07 -3.66
CA GLU A 132 -3.51 -0.77 -4.39
C GLU A 132 -4.95 -0.40 -4.02
N ALA A 133 -5.25 -0.21 -2.74
CA ALA A 133 -6.57 0.21 -2.28
C ALA A 133 -6.98 1.60 -2.82
N LEU A 134 -6.05 2.55 -2.92
CA LEU A 134 -6.29 3.88 -3.49
C LEU A 134 -6.56 3.84 -4.99
N VAL A 135 -5.96 2.91 -5.73
CA VAL A 135 -6.30 2.68 -7.15
C VAL A 135 -7.75 2.19 -7.29
N LEU A 136 -8.20 1.32 -6.38
CA LEU A 136 -9.57 0.79 -6.38
C LEU A 136 -10.60 1.82 -5.88
N ASN A 137 -10.23 2.62 -4.89
CA ASN A 137 -11.06 3.68 -4.31
C ASN A 137 -10.20 4.91 -3.96
N PRO A 138 -10.10 5.89 -4.88
CA PRO A 138 -9.31 7.10 -4.65
C PRO A 138 -9.77 7.95 -3.47
N LEU A 139 -11.02 7.79 -3.02
CA LEU A 139 -11.61 8.52 -1.89
C LEU A 139 -11.73 7.64 -0.64
N HIS A 140 -10.92 6.58 -0.53
CA HIS A 140 -10.97 5.68 0.61
C HIS A 140 -10.73 6.45 1.93
N PRO A 141 -11.65 6.40 2.90
CA PRO A 141 -11.65 7.33 4.04
C PRO A 141 -10.42 7.19 4.95
N THR A 142 -9.88 5.98 5.07
CA THR A 142 -8.76 5.68 5.98
C THR A 142 -7.40 5.58 5.29
N ALA A 143 -7.33 5.62 3.96
CA ALA A 143 -6.06 5.42 3.24
C ALA A 143 -5.04 6.53 3.54
N LYS A 144 -5.50 7.78 3.64
CA LYS A 144 -4.65 8.93 4.01
C LYS A 144 -4.05 8.80 5.42
N SER A 145 -4.74 8.13 6.34
CA SER A 145 -4.20 7.87 7.68
C SER A 145 -3.00 6.92 7.60
N ILE A 146 -3.11 5.88 6.78
CA ILE A 146 -2.05 4.89 6.55
C ILE A 146 -0.83 5.54 5.89
N GLU A 147 -1.02 6.41 4.89
CA GLU A 147 0.10 7.14 4.27
C GLU A 147 0.93 7.93 5.30
N ASN A 148 0.27 8.64 6.22
CA ASN A 148 0.97 9.38 7.28
C ASN A 148 1.74 8.44 8.22
N LEU A 149 1.16 7.29 8.58
CA LEU A 149 1.84 6.30 9.42
C LEU A 149 3.04 5.68 8.70
N ILE A 150 2.94 5.41 7.40
CA ILE A 150 4.05 4.90 6.57
C ILE A 150 5.17 5.93 6.53
N LEU A 151 4.86 7.21 6.28
CA LEU A 151 5.84 8.28 6.27
C LEU A 151 6.56 8.39 7.62
N ALA A 152 5.82 8.29 8.72
CA ALA A 152 6.41 8.28 10.07
C ALA A 152 7.32 7.06 10.25
N ARG A 153 6.89 5.86 9.84
CA ARG A 153 7.67 4.62 9.98
C ARG A 153 8.95 4.65 9.14
N LYS A 154 8.89 5.17 7.92
CA LYS A 154 10.05 5.37 7.03
C LYS A 154 11.07 6.33 7.64
N LYS A 155 10.59 7.41 8.27
CA LYS A 155 11.47 8.34 8.99
C LYS A 155 12.13 7.64 10.18
N SER A 156 11.36 6.95 11.02
CA SER A 156 11.89 6.24 12.19
C SER A 156 12.90 5.15 11.80
N GLY A 157 12.64 4.37 10.75
CA GLY A 157 13.57 3.36 10.25
C GLY A 157 14.90 3.97 9.77
N SER A 158 14.84 5.09 9.05
CA SER A 158 16.07 5.82 8.68
C SER A 158 16.86 6.29 9.90
N VAL A 159 16.18 6.76 10.95
CA VAL A 159 16.81 7.17 12.21
C VAL A 159 17.42 5.98 12.95
N ASP A 160 16.75 4.82 12.95
CA ASP A 160 17.25 3.57 13.53
C ASP A 160 18.53 3.08 12.84
N ASP A 161 18.60 3.19 11.52
CA ASP A 161 19.78 2.82 10.74
C ASP A 161 20.98 3.71 11.09
N TRP A 162 20.78 5.04 11.12
CA TRP A 162 21.83 5.99 11.53
C TRP A 162 22.31 5.73 12.96
N ALA A 163 21.39 5.49 13.89
CA ALA A 163 21.71 5.18 15.28
C ALA A 163 22.51 3.87 15.40
N SER A 164 22.10 2.83 14.68
CA SER A 164 22.75 1.51 14.69
C SER A 164 24.17 1.57 14.13
N GLN A 165 24.36 2.19 12.97
CA GLN A 165 25.68 2.34 12.35
C GLN A 165 26.62 3.17 13.23
N THR A 166 26.11 4.25 13.81
CA THR A 166 26.88 5.08 14.76
C THR A 166 27.29 4.28 16.00
N GLY A 167 26.36 3.49 16.57
CA GLY A 167 26.63 2.65 17.74
C GLY A 167 27.70 1.58 17.48
N GLN A 168 27.76 1.01 16.27
CA GLN A 168 28.82 0.06 15.88
C GLN A 168 30.20 0.74 15.81
N LEU A 169 30.27 1.96 15.30
CA LEU A 169 31.50 2.75 15.27
C LEU A 169 31.96 3.16 16.68
N GLN A 170 31.02 3.50 17.56
CA GLN A 170 31.31 3.79 18.97
C GLN A 170 31.82 2.53 19.69
N ALA A 171 31.17 1.38 19.51
CA ALA A 171 31.55 0.12 20.14
C ALA A 171 32.92 -0.40 19.69
N SER A 172 33.32 -0.11 18.44
CA SER A 172 34.67 -0.40 17.93
C SER A 172 35.73 0.63 18.36
N GLY A 173 35.36 1.62 19.17
CA GLY A 173 36.25 2.68 19.67
C GLY A 173 36.58 3.76 18.64
N ASN A 174 35.96 3.72 17.45
CA ASN A 174 36.20 4.68 16.38
C ASN A 174 35.29 5.91 16.52
N LEU A 175 35.50 6.67 17.60
CA LEU A 175 34.64 7.80 17.97
C LEU A 175 34.64 8.94 16.93
N SER A 176 35.73 9.16 16.19
CA SER A 176 35.77 10.17 15.12
C SER A 176 34.88 9.79 13.94
N ALA A 177 34.92 8.51 13.52
CA ALA A 177 34.02 8.02 12.50
C ALA A 177 32.57 8.05 12.96
N ALA A 178 32.30 7.70 14.23
CA ALA A 178 30.96 7.78 14.81
C ALA A 178 30.39 9.21 14.79
N LEU A 179 31.23 10.22 15.10
CA LEU A 179 30.84 11.64 15.02
C LEU A 179 30.55 12.11 13.59
N SER A 180 31.31 11.61 12.60
CA SER A 180 31.03 11.91 11.19
C SER A 180 29.69 11.29 10.77
N GLN A 181 29.48 10.02 11.12
CA GLN A 181 28.25 9.28 10.76
C GLN A 181 27.00 9.92 11.34
N ILE A 182 27.02 10.31 12.62
CA ILE A 182 25.87 10.94 13.27
C ILE A 182 25.62 12.34 12.73
N ALA A 183 26.65 13.07 12.30
CA ALA A 183 26.51 14.38 11.68
C ALA A 183 25.84 14.28 10.30
N GLU A 184 26.16 13.26 9.50
CA GLU A 184 25.45 12.96 8.25
C GLU A 184 23.97 12.65 8.50
N GLY A 185 23.68 11.81 9.51
CA GLY A 185 22.30 11.53 9.92
C GLY A 185 21.53 12.77 10.36
N LEU A 186 22.17 13.68 11.10
CA LEU A 186 21.60 14.97 11.52
C LEU A 186 21.47 15.97 10.36
N ALA A 187 22.28 15.87 9.31
CA ALA A 187 22.08 16.68 8.10
C ALA A 187 20.77 16.30 7.38
N VAL A 188 20.42 15.00 7.40
CA VAL A 188 19.16 14.49 6.83
C VAL A 188 17.98 14.72 7.77
N HIS A 189 18.18 14.55 9.09
CA HIS A 189 17.15 14.72 10.13
C HIS A 189 17.56 15.72 11.23
N PRO A 190 17.56 17.05 10.97
CA PRO A 190 18.18 18.06 11.85
C PRO A 190 17.58 18.24 13.23
N ARG A 191 16.36 17.72 13.46
CA ARG A 191 15.63 17.88 14.72
C ARG A 191 15.30 16.55 15.38
N GLU A 192 15.98 15.48 14.98
CA GLU A 192 15.71 14.15 15.53
C GLU A 192 16.34 14.02 16.94
N PRO A 193 15.54 13.97 18.02
CA PRO A 193 16.06 14.02 19.38
C PRO A 193 17.01 12.88 19.71
N ARG A 194 16.75 11.69 19.16
CA ARG A 194 17.58 10.51 19.39
C ARG A 194 18.98 10.65 18.79
N LEU A 195 19.10 11.22 17.59
CA LEU A 195 20.40 11.44 16.96
C LEU A 195 21.21 12.52 17.70
N LEU A 196 20.54 13.58 18.18
CA LEU A 196 21.16 14.62 19.01
C LEU A 196 21.71 14.03 20.32
N GLN A 197 20.92 13.20 21.01
CA GLN A 197 21.36 12.52 22.24
C GLN A 197 22.58 11.61 22.01
N ILE A 198 22.61 10.86 20.89
CA ILE A 198 23.76 10.02 20.53
C ILE A 198 24.99 10.88 20.24
N GLN A 199 24.84 12.00 19.53
CA GLN A 199 25.93 12.93 19.26
C GLN A 199 26.52 13.49 20.57
N ASP A 200 25.69 13.97 21.49
CA ASP A 200 26.13 14.53 22.77
C ASP A 200 26.88 13.49 23.62
N ALA A 201 26.41 12.24 23.62
CA ALA A 201 27.06 11.13 24.31
C ALA A 201 28.45 10.85 23.73
N ILE A 202 28.58 10.73 22.41
CA ILE A 202 29.86 10.46 21.74
C ILE A 202 30.84 11.62 21.91
N GLN A 203 30.37 12.88 21.84
CA GLN A 203 31.23 14.04 22.09
C GLN A 203 31.78 14.05 23.52
N SER A 204 30.96 13.67 24.49
CA SER A 204 31.36 13.56 25.89
C SER A 204 32.42 12.47 26.07
N ASP A 205 32.21 11.29 25.48
CA ASP A 205 33.18 10.18 25.49
C ASP A 205 34.51 10.57 24.84
N TYR A 206 34.45 11.19 23.67
CA TYR A 206 35.63 11.65 22.93
C TYR A 206 36.44 12.67 23.72
N SER A 207 35.75 13.63 24.36
CA SER A 207 36.41 14.64 25.19
C SER A 207 37.08 14.02 26.42
N THR A 208 36.45 13.00 27.02
CA THR A 208 36.94 12.29 28.20
C THR A 208 38.17 11.45 27.85
N GLN A 209 38.11 10.68 26.76
CA GLN A 209 39.24 9.88 26.27
C GLN A 209 40.45 10.76 25.96
N ARG A 210 40.24 11.93 25.33
CA ARG A 210 41.31 12.87 25.02
C ARG A 210 41.92 13.50 26.28
N ARG A 211 41.14 13.75 27.33
CA ARG A 211 41.66 14.20 28.64
C ARG A 211 42.48 13.09 29.31
N GLN A 212 42.01 11.85 29.27
CA GLN A 212 42.72 10.71 29.85
C GLN A 212 44.04 10.42 29.13
N ALA A 213 44.05 10.42 27.79
CA ALA A 213 45.28 10.25 27.00
C ALA A 213 46.33 11.29 27.36
N ARG A 214 45.96 12.59 27.33
CA ARG A 214 46.88 13.67 27.73
C ARG A 214 47.39 13.54 29.15
N ARG A 215 46.55 13.07 30.08
CA ARG A 215 46.97 12.85 31.47
C ARG A 215 48.01 11.72 31.56
N ARG A 216 47.79 10.61 30.84
CA ARG A 216 48.77 9.51 30.77
C ARG A 216 50.09 9.98 30.18
N ASP A 217 50.05 10.68 29.05
CA ASP A 217 51.25 11.22 28.40
C ASP A 217 52.05 12.13 29.35
N LEU A 218 51.37 12.99 30.13
CA LEU A 218 52.02 13.85 31.13
C LEU A 218 52.61 13.07 32.31
N ASP A 219 51.93 12.02 32.78
CA ASP A 219 52.42 11.18 33.88
C ASP A 219 53.63 10.35 33.42
N ASP A 220 53.66 9.87 32.17
CA ASP A 220 54.79 9.16 31.56
C ASP A 220 56.01 10.09 31.36
N LEU A 221 55.78 11.33 30.91
CA LEU A 221 56.83 12.35 30.83
C LEU A 221 57.42 12.70 32.21
N ARG A 222 56.60 12.74 33.26
CA ARG A 222 57.08 12.96 34.63
C ARG A 222 57.93 11.80 35.13
N ARG A 223 57.51 10.56 34.87
CA ARG A 223 58.30 9.37 35.24
C ARG A 223 59.66 9.36 34.57
N THR A 224 59.69 9.55 33.25
CA THR A 224 60.94 9.58 32.49
C THR A 224 61.86 10.72 32.94
N ALA A 225 61.33 11.90 33.27
CA ALA A 225 62.12 12.99 33.84
C ALA A 225 62.73 12.61 35.21
N THR A 226 61.96 11.98 36.10
CA THR A 226 62.50 11.53 37.41
C THR A 226 63.52 10.41 37.29
N GLU A 227 63.44 9.56 36.27
CA GLU A 227 64.43 8.51 35.99
C GLU A 227 65.74 9.09 35.45
N VAL A 228 65.66 10.14 34.62
CA VAL A 228 66.83 10.86 34.11
C VAL A 228 67.53 11.64 35.23
N ASP A 229 66.78 12.28 36.13
CA ASP A 229 67.35 13.03 37.28
C ASP A 229 67.97 12.11 38.36
N ALA A 230 67.65 10.81 38.35
CA ALA A 230 68.16 9.83 39.31
C ALA A 230 69.38 9.03 38.79
N ALA A 231 69.79 9.24 37.54
CA ALA A 231 70.93 8.58 36.88
C ALA A 231 72.16 9.51 36.82
#